data_AF-A0A9W9LHY7-F1
#
_entry.id   AF-A0A9W9LHY7-F1
#
_cell.length_a   1.000
_cell.length_b   1.000
_cell.length_c   1.000
_cell.angle_alpha   90.00
_cell.angle_beta   90.00
_cell.angle_gamma   90.00
#
_symmetry.space_group_name_H-M   'P 1'
#
loop_
_entity.id
_entity.type
_entity.pdbx_description
1 polymer ?
#
loop_
_entity_poly.entity_id
_entity_poly.type
_entity_poly.pdbx_seq_one_letter_code
_entity_poly.pdbx_strand_id
1 'polypeptide(L)'
;MNAEDIISNKDLALLGDTLIKLILVKEGLRRHATRGHINNVISEKSPNAYLAQRGFSTGLAECVYGNRSQGNIIYPGPIASTMEATVRAVFNDNGEKITPVKSVIEAMGVS
;
A
#
# COMPACT_ATOMS: atom_id res chain seq x y z
N MET A 1 -27.17 -5.94 15.40
CA MET A 1 -26.55 -4.67 15.85
C MET A 1 -25.35 -5.04 16.69
N ASN A 2 -24.23 -5.44 16.09
CA ASN A 2 -23.27 -4.68 15.26
C ASN A 2 -22.22 -4.05 16.17
N ALA A 3 -21.26 -4.87 16.60
CA ALA A 3 -19.95 -4.33 16.88
C ALA A 3 -19.39 -3.96 15.50
N GLU A 4 -19.36 -2.68 15.17
CA GLU A 4 -18.43 -2.18 14.18
C GLU A 4 -17.06 -2.66 14.65
N ASP A 5 -16.54 -3.72 14.00
CA ASP A 5 -15.13 -4.01 14.02
C ASP A 5 -14.46 -2.73 13.53
N ILE A 6 -14.00 -1.90 14.46
CA ILE A 6 -13.12 -0.77 14.17
C ILE A 6 -11.81 -1.43 13.73
N ILE A 7 -11.76 -1.88 12.47
CA ILE A 7 -10.57 -2.49 11.91
C ILE A 7 -9.51 -1.40 11.94
N SER A 8 -8.52 -1.57 12.82
CA SER A 8 -7.41 -0.65 12.91
C SER A 8 -6.74 -0.57 11.55
N ASN A 9 -6.25 0.62 11.18
CA ASN A 9 -5.48 0.79 9.95
C ASN A 9 -4.33 -0.23 9.83
N LYS A 10 -3.84 -0.74 10.97
CA LYS A 10 -2.82 -1.81 11.04
C LYS A 10 -3.30 -3.18 10.55
N ASP A 11 -4.54 -3.56 10.85
CA ASP A 11 -5.11 -4.84 10.38
C ASP A 11 -5.54 -4.74 8.92
N LEU A 12 -5.99 -3.55 8.49
CA LEU A 12 -6.20 -3.22 7.08
C LEU A 12 -4.88 -3.28 6.29
N ALA A 13 -3.80 -2.75 6.87
CA ALA A 13 -2.49 -2.66 6.27
C ALA A 13 -1.86 -4.02 5.95
N LEU A 14 -2.06 -5.05 6.78
CA LEU A 14 -1.41 -6.34 6.58
C LEU A 14 -1.78 -7.01 5.24
N LEU A 15 -3.07 -7.00 4.89
CA LEU A 15 -3.52 -7.53 3.59
C LEU A 15 -3.04 -6.64 2.44
N GLY A 16 -3.02 -5.32 2.63
CA GLY A 16 -2.48 -4.37 1.66
C GLY A 16 -0.99 -4.60 1.34
N ASP A 17 -0.15 -4.70 2.36
CA ASP A 17 1.28 -5.05 2.26
C ASP A 17 1.48 -6.39 1.52
N THR A 18 0.66 -7.39 1.85
CA THR A 18 0.70 -8.70 1.20
C THR A 18 0.37 -8.60 -0.30
N LEU A 19 -0.65 -7.81 -0.66
CA LEU A 19 -1.03 -7.58 -2.06
C LEU A 19 0.05 -6.80 -2.83
N ILE A 20 0.70 -5.81 -2.20
CA ILE A 20 1.85 -5.10 -2.79
C ILE A 20 2.95 -6.09 -3.15
N LYS A 21 3.37 -6.93 -2.20
CA LYS A 21 4.39 -7.96 -2.43
C LYS A 21 3.99 -8.94 -3.53
N LEU A 22 2.72 -9.38 -3.54
CA LEU A 22 2.21 -10.26 -4.58
C LEU A 22 2.31 -9.63 -5.98
N ILE A 23 1.94 -8.36 -6.13
CA ILE A 23 2.06 -7.66 -7.43
C ILE A 23 3.52 -7.55 -7.87
N LEU A 24 4.44 -7.21 -6.97
CA LEU A 24 5.87 -7.16 -7.27
C LEU A 24 6.41 -8.52 -7.73
N VAL A 25 5.99 -9.62 -7.07
CA VAL A 25 6.32 -10.99 -7.50
C VAL A 25 5.77 -11.27 -8.89
N LYS A 26 4.49 -11.00 -9.13
CA LYS A 26 3.84 -11.27 -10.42
C LYS A 26 4.50 -10.50 -11.56
N GLU A 27 4.88 -9.24 -11.31
CA GLU A 27 5.55 -8.41 -12.31
C GLU A 27 6.98 -8.90 -12.59
N GLY A 28 7.73 -9.28 -11.56
CA GLY A 28 9.05 -9.89 -11.72
C GLY A 28 9.01 -11.21 -12.50
N LEU A 29 8.06 -12.09 -12.17
CA LEU A 29 7.84 -13.34 -12.90
C LEU A 29 7.47 -13.10 -14.36
N ARG A 30 6.58 -12.13 -14.63
CA ARG A 30 6.20 -11.71 -15.99
C ARG A 30 7.40 -11.22 -16.81
N ARG A 31 8.38 -10.60 -16.15
CA ARG A 31 9.64 -10.13 -16.76
C ARG A 31 10.73 -11.20 -16.82
N HIS A 32 10.44 -12.45 -16.47
CA HIS A 32 11.42 -13.54 -16.35
C HIS A 32 12.60 -13.21 -15.43
N ALA A 33 12.38 -12.38 -14.41
CA ALA A 33 13.40 -12.04 -13.44
C ALA A 33 13.76 -13.23 -12.54
N THR A 34 15.00 -13.28 -12.08
CA THR A 34 15.42 -14.32 -11.12
C THR A 34 14.76 -14.09 -9.76
N ARG A 35 14.60 -15.17 -8.98
CA ARG A 35 14.09 -15.08 -7.61
C ARG A 35 14.88 -14.08 -6.75
N GLY A 36 16.20 -14.03 -6.90
CA GLY A 36 17.06 -13.08 -6.19
C GLY A 36 16.73 -11.63 -6.55
N HIS A 37 16.54 -11.33 -7.84
CA HIS A 37 16.15 -10.00 -8.28
C HIS A 37 14.76 -9.60 -7.75
N ILE A 38 13.79 -10.52 -7.80
CA ILE A 38 12.45 -10.29 -7.25
C ILE A 38 12.51 -9.96 -5.76
N ASN A 39 13.28 -10.73 -4.98
CA ASN A 39 13.46 -10.49 -3.55
C ASN A 39 14.14 -9.14 -3.26
N ASN A 40 15.08 -8.70 -4.10
CA ASN A 40 15.71 -7.40 -3.98
C ASN A 40 14.70 -6.27 -4.20
N VAL A 41 13.89 -6.36 -5.26
CA VAL A 41 12.83 -5.39 -5.55
C VAL A 41 11.81 -5.32 -4.41
N ILE A 42 11.40 -6.48 -3.85
CA ILE A 42 10.49 -6.51 -2.69
C ILE A 42 11.13 -5.81 -1.50
N SER A 43 12.38 -6.15 -1.17
CA SER A 43 13.11 -5.57 -0.04
C SER A 43 13.31 -4.05 -0.19
N GLU A 44 13.42 -3.56 -1.42
CA GLU A 44 13.55 -2.14 -1.72
C GLU A 44 12.21 -1.40 -1.64
N LYS A 45 11.13 -1.99 -2.19
CA LYS A 45 9.89 -1.26 -2.50
C LYS A 45 8.71 -1.54 -1.57
N SER A 46 8.69 -2.66 -0.86
CA SER A 46 7.63 -2.94 0.13
C SER A 46 7.83 -2.28 1.51
N PRO A 47 9.02 -1.81 1.95
CA PRO A 47 9.13 -1.19 3.26
C PRO A 47 8.28 0.07 3.42
N ASN A 48 7.72 0.27 4.61
CA ASN A 48 6.89 1.43 4.95
C ASN A 48 7.60 2.77 4.68
N ALA A 49 8.93 2.83 4.80
CA ALA A 49 9.69 4.05 4.48
C ALA A 49 9.58 4.40 2.98
N TYR A 50 9.67 3.40 2.11
CA TYR A 50 9.49 3.57 0.67
C TYR A 50 8.05 3.96 0.36
N LEU A 51 7.07 3.24 0.94
CA LEU A 51 5.66 3.58 0.77
C LEU A 51 5.39 5.03 1.23
N ALA A 52 5.81 5.42 2.43
CA ALA A 52 5.64 6.79 2.89
C ALA A 52 6.21 7.83 1.90
N GLN A 53 7.44 7.60 1.42
CA GLN A 53 8.07 8.45 0.42
C GLN A 53 7.22 8.56 -0.86
N ARG A 54 6.72 7.42 -1.36
CA ARG A 54 5.82 7.39 -2.51
C ARG A 54 4.52 8.15 -2.24
N GLY A 55 3.89 7.94 -1.09
CA GLY A 55 2.63 8.61 -0.72
C GLY A 55 2.77 10.13 -0.60
N PHE A 56 3.92 10.65 -0.14
CA PHE A 56 4.21 12.08 -0.25
C PHE A 56 4.44 12.52 -1.69
N SER A 57 5.18 11.73 -2.48
CA SER A 57 5.55 12.08 -3.86
C SER A 57 4.37 12.04 -4.85
N THR A 58 3.33 11.25 -4.58
CA THR A 58 2.15 11.10 -5.43
C THR A 58 0.99 12.01 -5.01
N GLY A 59 1.17 12.85 -3.98
CA GLY A 59 0.12 13.72 -3.44
C GLY A 59 -0.90 12.99 -2.56
N LEU A 60 -0.76 11.68 -2.32
CA LEU A 60 -1.67 10.94 -1.42
C LEU A 60 -1.69 11.53 -0.01
N ALA A 61 -0.54 12.05 0.46
CA ALA A 61 -0.47 12.70 1.75
C ALA A 61 -1.44 13.89 1.88
N GLU A 62 -1.70 14.62 0.80
CA GLU A 62 -2.61 15.77 0.80
C GLU A 62 -4.07 15.35 1.01
N CYS A 63 -4.40 14.10 0.68
CA CYS A 63 -5.72 13.50 0.89
C CYS A 63 -5.91 12.97 2.33
N VAL A 64 -4.84 12.89 3.13
CA VAL A 64 -4.91 12.41 4.52
C VAL A 64 -5.24 13.57 5.44
N TYR A 65 -6.38 13.48 6.14
CA TYR A 65 -6.77 14.48 7.11
C TYR A 65 -5.80 14.47 8.30
N GLY A 66 -4.98 15.53 8.40
CA GLY A 66 -4.04 15.72 9.49
C GLY A 66 -4.77 15.77 10.84
N ASN A 67 -4.26 15.06 11.83
CA ASN A 67 -4.83 15.09 13.17
C ASN A 67 -4.54 16.46 13.82
N ARG A 68 -5.60 17.22 14.17
CA ARG A 68 -5.47 18.52 14.82
C ARG A 68 -4.69 18.47 16.13
N SER A 69 -4.76 17.35 16.88
CA SER A 69 -3.99 17.18 18.11
C SER A 69 -2.50 16.93 17.89
N GLN A 70 -2.08 16.70 16.64
CA GLN A 70 -0.69 16.57 16.21
C GLN A 70 -0.22 17.80 15.42
N GLY A 71 -0.92 18.94 15.55
CA GLY A 71 -0.59 20.17 14.85
C GLY A 71 -0.76 20.09 13.34
N ASN A 72 -1.64 19.21 12.84
CA ASN A 72 -1.84 18.90 11.42
C ASN A 72 -0.60 18.31 10.73
N ILE A 73 0.37 17.78 11.48
CA ILE A 73 1.54 17.10 10.92
C ILE A 73 1.13 15.73 10.40
N ILE A 74 1.54 15.44 9.17
CA ILE A 74 1.34 14.14 8.53
C ILE A 74 2.63 13.35 8.67
N TYR A 75 2.61 12.29 9.48
CA TYR A 75 3.77 11.45 9.72
C TYR A 75 3.93 10.35 8.66
N PRO A 76 5.17 9.88 8.38
CA PRO A 76 5.42 8.80 7.43
C PRO A 76 4.67 7.50 7.73
N GLY A 77 4.58 7.10 9.00
CA GLY A 77 3.88 5.86 9.40
C GLY A 77 2.42 5.82 8.95
N PRO A 78 1.60 6.81 9.31
CA PRO A 78 0.23 6.95 8.81
C PRO A 78 0.12 6.97 7.27
N ILE A 79 1.05 7.59 6.55
CA ILE A 79 1.03 7.58 5.08
C ILE A 79 1.26 6.18 4.52
N ALA A 80 2.27 5.46 5.02
CA ALA A 80 2.51 4.08 4.60
C ALA A 80 1.29 3.19 4.84
N SER A 81 0.70 3.25 6.04
CA SER A 81 -0.51 2.47 6.35
C SER A 81 -1.71 2.90 5.51
N THR A 82 -1.82 4.18 5.13
CA THR A 82 -2.87 4.65 4.21
C THR A 82 -2.69 4.05 2.81
N MET A 83 -1.46 3.94 2.31
CA MET A 83 -1.20 3.27 1.03
C MET A 83 -1.63 1.80 1.07
N GLU A 84 -1.23 1.08 2.12
CA GLU A 84 -1.60 -0.33 2.31
C GLU A 84 -3.13 -0.49 2.43
N ALA A 85 -3.79 0.36 3.21
CA ALA A 85 -5.24 0.34 3.35
C ALA A 85 -5.98 0.69 2.05
N THR A 86 -5.45 1.61 1.24
CA THR A 86 -6.01 1.94 -0.08
C THR A 86 -5.95 0.72 -1.00
N VAL A 87 -4.82 0.00 -1.00
CA VAL A 87 -4.68 -1.26 -1.76
C VAL A 87 -5.72 -2.30 -1.31
N ARG A 88 -5.91 -2.47 0.01
CA ARG A 88 -6.94 -3.38 0.54
C ARG A 88 -8.35 -2.95 0.18
N ALA A 89 -8.68 -1.67 0.27
CA ALA A 89 -10.00 -1.15 -0.07
C ALA A 89 -10.34 -1.44 -1.53
N VAL A 90 -9.42 -1.14 -2.45
CA VAL A 90 -9.57 -1.42 -3.88
C VAL A 90 -9.77 -2.91 -4.15
N PHE A 91 -9.04 -3.78 -3.45
CA PHE A 91 -9.22 -5.22 -3.56
C PHE A 91 -10.64 -5.65 -3.17
N ASN A 92 -11.12 -5.18 -2.01
CA ASN A 92 -12.45 -5.51 -1.50
C ASN A 92 -13.57 -4.96 -2.39
N ASP A 93 -13.48 -3.69 -2.79
CA ASP A 93 -14.49 -3.02 -3.62
C ASP A 93 -14.64 -3.64 -5.00
N ASN A 94 -13.63 -4.40 -5.45
CA ASN A 94 -13.62 -5.05 -6.75
C ASN A 94 -13.86 -6.57 -6.66
N GLY A 95 -14.39 -7.07 -5.55
CA GLY A 95 -14.66 -8.50 -5.35
C GLY A 95 -13.38 -9.33 -5.44
N GLU A 96 -12.31 -8.85 -4.80
CA GLU A 96 -11.03 -9.55 -4.66
C GLU A 96 -10.27 -9.75 -5.99
N LYS A 97 -10.51 -8.88 -6.97
CA LYS A 97 -9.78 -8.90 -8.24
C LYS A 97 -8.42 -8.22 -8.10
N ILE A 98 -7.39 -8.88 -8.60
CA ILE A 98 -6.01 -8.38 -8.58
C ILE A 98 -5.74 -7.33 -9.66
N THR A 99 -6.51 -7.32 -10.75
CA THR A 99 -6.29 -6.39 -11.88
C THR A 99 -6.43 -4.91 -11.47
N PRO A 100 -7.51 -4.49 -10.76
CA PRO A 100 -7.63 -3.11 -10.27
C PRO A 100 -6.54 -2.74 -9.25
N VAL A 101 -6.16 -3.70 -8.38
CA VAL A 101 -5.08 -3.53 -7.40
C VAL A 101 -3.75 -3.25 -8.09
N LYS A 102 -3.44 -3.95 -9.18
CA LYS A 102 -2.23 -3.70 -9.97
C LYS A 102 -2.19 -2.26 -10.48
N SER A 103 -3.27 -1.77 -11.09
CA SER A 103 -3.33 -0.40 -11.61
C SER A 103 -3.12 0.66 -10.53
N VAL A 104 -3.62 0.43 -9.32
CA VAL A 104 -3.42 1.34 -8.19
C VAL A 104 -1.97 1.33 -7.70
N ILE A 105 -1.34 0.15 -7.62
CA ILE A 105 0.07 0.03 -7.22
C ILE A 105 1.01 0.66 -8.27
N GLU A 106 0.67 0.58 -9.56
CA GLU A 106 1.35 1.29 -10.64
C GLU A 106 1.18 2.81 -10.50
N ALA A 107 -0.03 3.30 -10.23
CA ALA A 107 -0.30 4.73 -10.00
C ALA A 107 0.42 5.29 -8.76
N MET A 108 0.60 4.46 -7.73
CA MET A 108 1.44 4.77 -6.56
C MET A 108 2.95 4.78 -6.88
N GLY A 109 3.34 4.26 -8.05
CA GLY A 109 4.72 4.12 -8.49
C GLY A 109 5.52 3.09 -7.70
N VAL A 110 4.85 2.01 -7.26
CA VAL A 110 5.47 0.93 -6.49
C VAL A 110 5.86 -0.25 -7.39
N SER A 111 5.08 -0.60 -8.43
CA SER A 111 5.39 -1.71 -9.35
C SER A 111 5.90 -1.27 -10.72
#